data_AF-A0A2H0DMF0-F1
#
_entry.id   AF-A0A2H0DMF0-F1
#
_cell.length_a   1.000
_cell.length_b   1.000
_cell.length_c   1.000
_cell.angle_alpha   90.00
_cell.angle_beta   90.00
_cell.angle_gamma   90.00
#
_symmetry.space_group_name_H-M   'P 1'
#
loop_
_entity.id
_entity.type
_entity.pdbx_description
1 polymer ?
#
loop_
_entity_poly.entity_id
_entity_poly.type
_entity_poly.pdbx_seq_one_letter_code
_entity_poly.pdbx_strand_id
1 'polypeptide(L)'
;MRVSTRGALPARGGRMRVLSWIVFVWMAASAPGFGKDLELAVKTAKTAPILNPLDAAWNAAPGVVVPMMPQTIAPPGGGGKALSARVKAIQTEHEILFRVDWQDASVDDYPSKAENFTDAVALEFPAVLSDWPSPFMGDAETPVVIWRWSASAQKDLDAGYQSNSSKRPRMAADMYAYAGDATFRAAEKAGNIIANRRRISPVENLAAKGFGTLTVMHDQPVQGKGVRHKDRWYVVFRRSVTGTPAFLSGNRIPIALAVWDGGSRERNGIKSVSSWHSLALADAGPRPAEDAVASGRRHYLRYGCGTCHGPEGRGGVANPNAQTNPIPALERVKEGFTKDEIAKVIQDGREPARKDPNGPPPPYKMNAWKSIMDASESDALIEYLFSLMKEDAGSEW
;
A
#
# COMPACT_ATOMS: atom_id res chain seq x y z
N MET A 1 14.81 -54.45 76.51
CA MET A 1 15.37 -53.85 77.73
C MET A 1 16.32 -52.73 77.31
N ARG A 2 16.14 -51.51 77.85
CA ARG A 2 17.04 -50.33 77.90
C ARG A 2 17.42 -49.55 76.62
N VAL A 3 16.58 -48.55 76.35
CA VAL A 3 16.81 -47.08 76.20
C VAL A 3 18.25 -46.51 76.29
N SER A 4 18.62 -45.77 75.22
CA SER A 4 19.26 -44.42 75.07
C SER A 4 20.60 -44.06 75.73
N THR A 5 21.54 -43.48 74.94
CA THR A 5 21.80 -42.01 74.90
C THR A 5 22.69 -41.54 73.73
N ARG A 6 22.14 -40.58 72.98
CA ARG A 6 22.68 -39.33 72.37
C ARG A 6 24.12 -39.22 71.81
N GLY A 7 24.17 -38.72 70.57
CA GLY A 7 25.23 -37.85 70.03
C GLY A 7 24.67 -36.97 68.91
N ALA A 8 24.69 -35.65 69.08
CA ALA A 8 24.10 -34.66 68.18
C ALA A 8 25.06 -34.25 67.04
N LEU A 9 24.52 -33.95 65.85
CA LEU A 9 25.24 -33.36 64.71
C LEU A 9 24.63 -31.99 64.33
N PRO A 10 25.45 -31.04 63.81
CA PRO A 10 25.06 -29.63 63.70
C PRO A 10 24.29 -29.31 62.41
N ALA A 11 23.41 -28.31 62.52
CA ALA A 11 22.69 -27.68 61.43
C ALA A 11 23.64 -26.94 60.47
N ARG A 12 23.51 -27.24 59.16
CA ARG A 12 24.04 -26.42 58.06
C ARG A 12 22.88 -25.71 57.37
N GLY A 13 22.93 -24.38 57.38
CA GLY A 13 21.97 -23.51 56.71
C GLY A 13 22.02 -23.65 55.19
N GLY A 14 20.86 -23.97 54.60
CA GLY A 14 20.64 -23.88 53.16
C GLY A 14 20.23 -22.45 52.78
N ARG A 15 21.01 -21.80 51.92
CA ARG A 15 20.61 -20.54 51.27
C ARG A 15 19.47 -20.83 50.30
N MET A 16 18.29 -20.27 50.59
CA MET A 16 17.13 -20.25 49.71
C MET A 16 17.45 -19.45 48.44
N ARG A 17 17.50 -20.10 47.28
CA ARG A 17 17.54 -19.41 45.99
C ARG A 17 16.12 -18.95 45.66
N VAL A 18 15.87 -17.65 45.73
CA VAL A 18 14.64 -17.03 45.23
C VAL A 18 14.69 -17.07 43.70
N LEU A 19 13.94 -17.98 43.07
CA LEU A 19 13.64 -17.90 41.65
C LEU A 19 12.59 -16.81 41.45
N SER A 20 13.02 -15.63 40.98
CA SER A 20 12.10 -14.62 40.44
C SER A 20 11.51 -15.15 39.14
N TRP A 21 10.24 -15.56 39.20
CA TRP A 21 9.43 -15.82 38.02
C TRP A 21 9.10 -14.49 37.35
N ILE A 22 9.80 -14.16 36.27
CA ILE A 22 9.39 -13.08 35.36
C ILE A 22 8.15 -13.59 34.63
N VAL A 23 6.98 -13.14 35.08
CA VAL A 23 5.72 -13.30 34.36
C VAL A 23 5.78 -12.38 33.14
N PHE A 24 6.03 -12.96 31.96
CA PHE A 24 5.79 -12.26 30.70
C PHE A 24 4.28 -12.13 30.51
N VAL A 25 3.74 -10.97 30.89
CA VAL A 25 2.41 -10.57 30.46
C VAL A 25 2.49 -10.32 28.96
N TRP A 26 2.04 -11.30 28.18
CA TRP A 26 1.67 -11.07 26.79
C TRP A 26 0.47 -10.11 26.80
N MET A 27 0.71 -8.82 26.61
CA MET A 27 -0.33 -7.96 26.04
C MET A 27 -0.62 -8.52 24.65
N ALA A 28 -1.72 -9.25 24.53
CA ALA A 28 -2.31 -9.52 23.23
C ALA A 28 -2.61 -8.16 22.61
N ALA A 29 -1.76 -7.74 21.67
CA ALA A 29 -2.13 -6.69 20.74
C ALA A 29 -3.41 -7.19 20.08
N SER A 30 -4.55 -6.58 20.43
CA SER A 30 -5.78 -6.73 19.68
C SER A 30 -5.42 -6.60 18.21
N ALA A 31 -5.69 -7.66 17.43
CA ALA A 31 -5.49 -7.63 15.99
C ALA A 31 -6.09 -6.31 15.49
N PRO A 32 -5.33 -5.46 14.77
CA PRO A 32 -5.90 -4.23 14.24
C PRO A 32 -7.11 -4.64 13.42
N GLY A 33 -8.28 -4.13 13.81
CA GLY A 33 -9.52 -4.39 13.08
C GLY A 33 -9.29 -4.01 11.62
N PHE A 34 -9.40 -4.99 10.73
CA PHE A 34 -9.44 -4.74 9.29
C PHE A 34 -10.58 -3.74 9.05
N GLY A 35 -10.26 -2.60 8.42
CA GLY A 35 -11.26 -1.62 8.00
C GLY A 35 -11.58 -0.46 8.93
N LYS A 36 -10.71 -0.13 9.90
CA LYS A 36 -10.74 1.21 10.52
C LYS A 36 -10.01 2.24 9.66
N ASP A 37 -10.37 3.51 9.83
CA ASP A 37 -9.64 4.63 9.24
C ASP A 37 -8.30 4.85 9.92
N LEU A 38 -7.35 4.02 9.50
CA LEU A 38 -6.03 3.96 10.05
C LEU A 38 -5.32 5.31 9.87
N GLU A 39 -4.75 5.76 10.98
CA GLU A 39 -3.93 6.95 11.03
C GLU A 39 -2.48 6.59 11.33
N LEU A 40 -1.61 6.85 10.37
CA LEU A 40 -0.16 6.71 10.49
C LEU A 40 0.40 7.99 11.08
N ALA A 41 0.70 7.99 12.37
CA ALA A 41 1.42 9.10 13.00
C ALA A 41 2.93 8.99 12.75
N VAL A 42 3.58 10.08 12.36
CA VAL A 42 5.04 10.13 12.32
C VAL A 42 5.63 10.17 13.74
N LYS A 43 6.84 9.63 13.89
CA LYS A 43 7.68 9.91 15.06
C LYS A 43 8.59 11.09 14.76
N THR A 44 8.46 12.17 15.52
CA THR A 44 9.41 13.30 15.44
C THR A 44 10.77 12.89 16.02
N ALA A 45 11.84 13.26 15.31
CA ALA A 45 13.22 13.08 15.73
C ALA A 45 14.06 14.32 15.39
N LYS A 46 15.10 14.60 16.19
CA LYS A 46 16.03 15.72 15.92
C LYS A 46 16.96 15.42 14.74
N THR A 47 17.40 14.17 14.62
CA THR A 47 18.30 13.72 13.57
C THR A 47 17.65 12.58 12.79
N ALA A 48 17.89 12.55 11.48
CA ALA A 48 17.38 11.49 10.64
C ALA A 48 18.15 10.21 10.95
N PRO A 49 17.48 9.05 11.09
CA PRO A 49 18.19 7.80 11.22
C PRO A 49 18.96 7.50 9.92
N ILE A 50 19.96 6.64 10.03
CA ILE A 50 20.69 6.14 8.85
C ILE A 50 19.72 5.43 7.90
N LEU A 51 20.07 5.36 6.61
CA LEU A 51 19.26 4.69 5.59
C LEU A 51 19.39 3.15 5.69
N ASN A 52 19.01 2.61 6.85
CA ASN A 52 18.96 1.19 7.15
C ASN A 52 17.58 0.83 7.72
N PRO A 53 16.83 -0.06 7.06
CA PRO A 53 15.50 -0.43 7.51
C PRO A 53 15.50 -1.35 8.75
N LEU A 54 16.65 -1.83 9.21
CA LEU A 54 16.80 -2.61 10.46
C LEU A 54 17.36 -1.78 11.63
N ASP A 55 17.53 -0.47 11.45
CA ASP A 55 18.05 0.42 12.50
C ASP A 55 17.14 0.46 13.74
N ALA A 56 17.73 0.58 14.93
CA ALA A 56 17.02 0.59 16.19
C ALA A 56 16.10 1.82 16.37
N ALA A 57 16.33 2.92 15.65
CA ALA A 57 15.46 4.10 15.66
C ALA A 57 14.00 3.77 15.30
N TRP A 58 13.78 2.76 14.47
CA TRP A 58 12.44 2.30 14.10
C TRP A 58 11.66 1.66 15.25
N ASN A 59 12.31 1.26 16.34
CA ASN A 59 11.62 0.66 17.49
C ASN A 59 10.72 1.66 18.21
N ALA A 60 11.10 2.94 18.22
CA ALA A 60 10.35 4.02 18.85
C ALA A 60 9.26 4.63 17.94
N ALA A 61 9.28 4.33 16.63
CA ALA A 61 8.26 4.81 15.71
C ALA A 61 7.01 3.93 15.77
N PRO A 62 5.81 4.52 15.92
CA PRO A 62 4.56 3.77 15.86
C PRO A 62 4.42 3.12 14.48
N GLY A 63 3.84 1.92 14.46
CA GLY A 63 3.63 1.17 13.23
C GLY A 63 2.16 0.85 13.02
N VAL A 64 1.68 1.10 11.81
CA VAL A 64 0.33 0.79 11.38
C VAL A 64 0.39 -0.41 10.44
N VAL A 65 -0.42 -1.44 10.69
CA VAL A 65 -0.59 -2.57 9.77
C VAL A 65 -1.72 -2.22 8.82
N VAL A 66 -1.37 -1.92 7.58
CA VAL A 66 -2.30 -1.55 6.52
C VAL A 66 -2.81 -2.82 5.84
N PRO A 67 -4.13 -3.06 5.82
CA PRO A 67 -4.71 -4.17 5.09
C PRO A 67 -4.61 -3.94 3.59
N MET A 68 -4.47 -5.03 2.84
CA MET A 68 -4.31 -4.99 1.39
C MET A 68 -5.32 -5.91 0.71
N MET A 69 -5.70 -5.55 -0.52
CA MET A 69 -6.60 -6.31 -1.37
C MET A 69 -5.99 -6.47 -2.76
N PRO A 70 -6.41 -7.47 -3.55
CA PRO A 70 -6.02 -7.55 -4.96
C PRO A 70 -6.52 -6.31 -5.72
N GLN A 71 -5.76 -5.86 -6.72
CA GLN A 71 -6.24 -4.86 -7.65
C GLN A 71 -7.24 -5.52 -8.60
N THR A 72 -8.50 -5.07 -8.63
CA THR A 72 -9.55 -5.67 -9.46
C THR A 72 -10.29 -4.69 -10.35
N ILE A 73 -9.92 -3.41 -10.30
CA ILE A 73 -10.63 -2.31 -10.98
C ILE A 73 -10.29 -2.23 -12.45
N ALA A 74 -9.02 -2.38 -12.81
CA ALA A 74 -8.53 -2.25 -14.18
C ALA A 74 -7.84 -3.55 -14.62
N PRO A 75 -8.16 -4.09 -15.81
CA PRO A 75 -7.47 -5.24 -16.38
C PRO A 75 -5.96 -5.02 -16.47
N PRO A 76 -5.13 -6.06 -16.29
CA PRO A 76 -5.49 -7.47 -16.16
C PRO A 76 -6.07 -7.90 -14.80
N GLY A 77 -6.10 -7.04 -13.78
CA GLY A 77 -6.52 -7.43 -12.43
C GLY A 77 -5.62 -8.49 -11.78
N GLY A 78 -5.79 -8.70 -10.47
CA GLY A 78 -5.13 -9.75 -9.70
C GLY A 78 -4.14 -9.23 -8.66
N GLY A 79 -3.25 -10.12 -8.24
CA GLY A 79 -2.37 -9.93 -7.09
C GLY A 79 -3.05 -10.39 -5.79
N GLY A 80 -2.81 -9.68 -4.69
CA GLY A 80 -3.40 -10.00 -3.39
C GLY A 80 -2.61 -11.03 -2.59
N LYS A 81 -1.39 -11.36 -3.01
CA LYS A 81 -0.51 -12.26 -2.24
C LYS A 81 -0.09 -11.65 -0.90
N ALA A 82 0.22 -10.36 -0.90
CA ALA A 82 0.49 -9.61 0.32
C ALA A 82 -0.85 -9.16 0.92
N LEU A 83 -1.22 -9.76 2.06
CA LEU A 83 -2.48 -9.45 2.76
C LEU A 83 -2.40 -8.18 3.61
N SER A 84 -1.19 -7.78 4.00
CA SER A 84 -0.93 -6.57 4.77
C SER A 84 0.51 -6.12 4.64
N ALA A 85 0.72 -4.81 4.85
CA ALA A 85 2.05 -4.22 4.99
C ALA A 85 2.06 -3.32 6.22
N ARG A 86 3.14 -3.36 7.00
CA ARG A 86 3.33 -2.45 8.13
C ARG A 86 4.08 -1.21 7.67
N VAL A 87 3.57 -0.03 8.00
CA VAL A 87 4.23 1.25 7.75
C VAL A 87 4.60 1.92 9.05
N LYS A 88 5.82 2.46 9.10
CA LYS A 88 6.28 3.39 10.13
C LYS A 88 6.79 4.65 9.44
N ALA A 89 6.71 5.79 10.12
CA ALA A 89 7.28 7.02 9.62
C ALA A 89 8.05 7.77 10.71
N ILE A 90 9.17 8.38 10.33
CA ILE A 90 9.98 9.27 11.17
C ILE A 90 10.13 10.59 10.41
N GLN A 91 9.94 11.71 11.10
CA GLN A 91 10.10 13.04 10.54
C GLN A 91 11.09 13.86 11.37
N THR A 92 11.95 14.59 10.68
CA THR A 92 12.83 15.62 11.24
C THR A 92 12.44 16.98 10.69
N GLU A 93 13.17 18.03 11.05
CA GLU A 93 12.97 19.37 10.49
C GLU A 93 13.14 19.42 8.97
N HIS A 94 13.99 18.55 8.40
CA HIS A 94 14.37 18.63 6.99
C HIS A 94 13.97 17.39 6.18
N GLU A 95 13.70 16.26 6.83
CA GLU A 95 13.53 14.98 6.16
C GLU A 95 12.37 14.18 6.70
N ILE A 96 11.80 13.36 5.83
CA ILE A 96 10.84 12.33 6.21
C ILE A 96 11.36 10.97 5.73
N LEU A 97 11.13 9.96 6.55
CA LEU A 97 11.45 8.60 6.26
C LEU A 97 10.24 7.72 6.49
N PHE A 98 10.03 6.77 5.58
CA PHE A 98 9.02 5.74 5.69
C PHE A 98 9.70 4.39 5.69
N ARG A 99 9.31 3.52 6.61
CA ARG A 99 9.70 2.11 6.59
C ARG A 99 8.47 1.27 6.31
N VAL A 100 8.56 0.42 5.30
CA VAL A 100 7.54 -0.56 4.98
C VAL A 100 8.09 -1.96 5.19
N ASP A 101 7.33 -2.83 5.85
CA ASP A 101 7.66 -4.24 5.98
C ASP A 101 6.46 -5.15 5.75
N TRP A 102 6.67 -6.23 5.00
CA TRP A 102 5.64 -7.22 4.67
C TRP A 102 6.20 -8.63 4.72
N GLN A 103 5.30 -9.60 4.84
CA GLN A 103 5.64 -11.01 4.82
C GLN A 103 5.81 -11.47 3.37
N ASP A 104 6.91 -12.17 3.11
CA ASP A 104 7.22 -12.70 1.79
C ASP A 104 8.19 -13.87 1.97
N ALA A 105 7.80 -15.08 1.57
CA ALA A 105 8.63 -16.27 1.75
C ALA A 105 9.61 -16.49 0.59
N SER A 106 9.35 -15.93 -0.60
CA SER A 106 10.22 -16.06 -1.76
C SER A 106 11.24 -14.93 -1.82
N VAL A 107 12.30 -15.14 -2.60
CA VAL A 107 13.34 -14.14 -2.83
C VAL A 107 13.36 -13.85 -4.32
N ASP A 108 12.57 -12.88 -4.73
CA ASP A 108 12.41 -12.56 -6.14
C ASP A 108 13.15 -11.26 -6.44
N ASP A 109 14.48 -11.34 -6.34
CA ASP A 109 15.40 -10.21 -6.55
C ASP A 109 16.16 -10.30 -7.89
N TYR A 110 15.82 -11.30 -8.71
CA TYR A 110 16.53 -11.59 -9.95
C TYR A 110 15.61 -12.09 -11.07
N PRO A 111 14.95 -11.17 -11.81
CA PRO A 111 14.05 -11.50 -12.91
C PRO A 111 14.83 -11.91 -14.19
N SER A 112 15.49 -13.07 -14.16
CA SER A 112 16.43 -13.51 -15.20
C SER A 112 15.79 -14.19 -16.42
N LYS A 113 14.48 -14.38 -16.39
CA LYS A 113 13.65 -15.01 -17.43
C LYS A 113 12.38 -14.18 -17.59
N ALA A 114 11.72 -14.27 -18.74
CA ALA A 114 10.47 -13.55 -19.00
C ALA A 114 9.35 -13.84 -17.98
N GLU A 115 9.36 -15.03 -17.39
CA GLU A 115 8.39 -15.49 -16.40
C GLU A 115 8.69 -15.02 -14.97
N ASN A 116 9.90 -14.53 -14.72
CA ASN A 116 10.35 -14.17 -13.38
C ASN A 116 10.08 -12.68 -13.14
N PHE A 117 9.43 -12.38 -12.04
CA PHE A 117 9.15 -11.01 -11.62
C PHE A 117 9.95 -10.66 -10.38
N THR A 118 9.89 -9.40 -9.96
CA THR A 118 10.66 -8.89 -8.83
C THR A 118 9.74 -8.47 -7.71
N ASP A 119 10.14 -8.74 -6.48
CA ASP A 119 9.47 -8.17 -5.31
C ASP A 119 9.58 -6.64 -5.37
N ALA A 120 8.50 -5.96 -5.01
CA ALA A 120 8.46 -4.51 -5.00
C ALA A 120 7.45 -3.99 -3.97
N VAL A 121 7.67 -2.76 -3.53
CA VAL A 121 6.72 -2.01 -2.71
C VAL A 121 6.66 -0.56 -3.17
N ALA A 122 5.50 0.06 -3.09
CA ALA A 122 5.32 1.45 -3.43
C ALA A 122 4.51 2.20 -2.38
N LEU A 123 4.86 3.48 -2.21
CA LEU A 123 4.09 4.48 -1.49
C LEU A 123 3.52 5.48 -2.49
N GLU A 124 2.25 5.81 -2.36
CA GLU A 124 1.54 6.76 -3.20
C GLU A 124 1.06 7.93 -2.35
N PHE A 125 1.18 9.15 -2.89
CA PHE A 125 0.76 10.40 -2.26
C PHE A 125 0.11 11.33 -3.28
N PRO A 126 -0.86 12.16 -2.89
CA PRO A 126 -1.36 13.22 -3.76
C PRO A 126 -0.25 14.21 -4.11
N ALA A 127 -0.17 14.62 -5.37
CA ALA A 127 0.74 15.70 -5.76
C ALA A 127 0.21 17.08 -5.32
N VAL A 128 -1.10 17.22 -5.21
CA VAL A 128 -1.82 18.42 -4.77
C VAL A 128 -2.58 18.10 -3.50
N LEU A 129 -2.42 18.90 -2.45
CA LEU A 129 -2.94 18.62 -1.10
C LEU A 129 -4.35 19.20 -0.82
N SER A 130 -5.10 19.59 -1.85
CA SER A 130 -6.41 20.25 -1.69
C SER A 130 -7.58 19.28 -1.50
N ASP A 131 -7.54 18.10 -2.12
CA ASP A 131 -8.52 17.03 -1.89
C ASP A 131 -7.83 15.66 -2.02
N TRP A 132 -8.53 14.59 -1.64
CA TRP A 132 -8.02 13.24 -1.79
C TRP A 132 -8.30 12.77 -3.22
N PRO A 133 -7.26 12.60 -4.07
CA PRO A 133 -7.42 12.10 -5.42
C PRO A 133 -7.93 10.66 -5.40
N SER A 134 -8.27 10.11 -6.56
CA SER A 134 -8.48 8.66 -6.70
C SER A 134 -7.27 7.87 -6.14
N PRO A 135 -7.46 6.87 -5.24
CA PRO A 135 -6.39 5.97 -4.75
C PRO A 135 -5.88 5.03 -5.85
N PHE A 136 -6.46 5.12 -7.03
CA PHE A 136 -6.13 4.31 -8.18
C PHE A 136 -5.23 5.08 -9.13
N MET A 137 -4.12 5.57 -8.57
CA MET A 137 -3.10 6.32 -9.29
C MET A 137 -3.55 7.72 -9.73
N GLY A 138 -4.44 8.36 -8.97
CA GLY A 138 -4.98 9.68 -9.23
C GLY A 138 -6.00 9.74 -10.36
N ASP A 139 -6.23 10.96 -10.86
CA ASP A 139 -7.05 11.25 -12.03
C ASP A 139 -6.46 12.42 -12.84
N ALA A 140 -7.15 12.85 -13.89
CA ALA A 140 -6.66 13.87 -14.82
C ALA A 140 -6.36 15.22 -14.15
N GLU A 141 -7.13 15.58 -13.13
CA GLU A 141 -7.07 16.86 -12.43
C GLU A 141 -6.24 16.77 -11.15
N THR A 142 -6.28 15.62 -10.48
CA THR A 142 -5.59 15.37 -9.21
C THR A 142 -4.53 14.27 -9.36
N PRO A 143 -3.31 14.63 -9.83
CA PRO A 143 -2.21 13.68 -10.00
C PRO A 143 -1.68 13.17 -8.67
N VAL A 144 -1.01 12.02 -8.72
CA VAL A 144 -0.28 11.43 -7.60
C VAL A 144 1.21 11.31 -7.91
N VAL A 145 2.01 11.28 -6.84
CA VAL A 145 3.42 10.90 -6.85
C VAL A 145 3.55 9.54 -6.17
N ILE A 146 4.31 8.64 -6.79
CA ILE A 146 4.51 7.27 -6.33
C ILE A 146 6.00 7.00 -6.21
N TRP A 147 6.45 6.47 -5.08
CA TRP A 147 7.83 5.96 -4.93
C TRP A 147 7.78 4.46 -4.88
N ARG A 148 8.45 3.81 -5.83
CA ARG A 148 8.47 2.36 -5.93
C ARG A 148 9.88 1.85 -5.72
N TRP A 149 10.06 0.97 -4.75
CA TRP A 149 11.28 0.21 -4.58
C TRP A 149 11.15 -1.17 -5.23
N SER A 150 12.23 -1.72 -5.77
CA SER A 150 12.25 -3.13 -6.22
C SER A 150 13.50 -3.89 -5.78
N ALA A 151 13.31 -5.18 -5.48
CA ALA A 151 14.39 -6.08 -5.05
C ALA A 151 15.46 -6.26 -6.12
N SER A 152 15.08 -6.33 -7.39
CA SER A 152 16.04 -6.37 -8.51
C SER A 152 16.91 -5.11 -8.60
N ALA A 153 16.33 -3.92 -8.39
CA ALA A 153 17.10 -2.68 -8.38
C ALA A 153 18.07 -2.63 -7.21
N GLN A 154 17.62 -3.09 -6.03
CA GLN A 154 18.46 -3.19 -4.86
C GLN A 154 19.65 -4.11 -5.09
N LYS A 155 19.41 -5.28 -5.69
CA LYS A 155 20.46 -6.24 -6.00
C LYS A 155 21.45 -5.73 -7.02
N ASP A 156 20.99 -5.05 -8.07
CA ASP A 156 21.85 -4.46 -9.09
C ASP A 156 22.80 -3.40 -8.50
N LEU A 157 22.34 -2.65 -7.48
CA LEU A 157 23.19 -1.69 -6.77
C LEU A 157 24.16 -2.35 -5.78
N ASP A 158 23.68 -3.37 -5.05
CA ASP A 158 24.49 -4.01 -4.00
C ASP A 158 25.56 -4.95 -4.58
N ALA A 159 25.27 -5.61 -5.70
CA ALA A 159 26.12 -6.66 -6.29
C ALA A 159 26.54 -6.37 -7.75
N GLY A 160 26.22 -5.19 -8.28
CA GLY A 160 26.39 -4.85 -9.69
C GLY A 160 25.28 -5.44 -10.58
N TYR A 161 25.12 -4.91 -11.80
CA TYR A 161 24.08 -5.36 -12.73
C TYR A 161 24.16 -6.86 -13.00
N GLN A 162 23.07 -7.57 -12.73
CA GLN A 162 23.03 -9.03 -12.81
C GLN A 162 22.73 -9.50 -14.25
N SER A 163 23.72 -9.51 -15.13
CA SER A 163 23.54 -10.11 -16.47
C SER A 163 23.39 -11.62 -16.40
N ASN A 164 22.67 -12.21 -17.35
CA ASN A 164 22.55 -13.67 -17.48
C ASN A 164 23.94 -14.38 -17.56
N SER A 165 24.95 -13.70 -18.11
CA SER A 165 26.33 -14.18 -18.16
C SER A 165 27.03 -14.25 -16.79
N SER A 166 26.66 -13.42 -15.81
CA SER A 166 27.29 -13.44 -14.47
C SER A 166 26.86 -14.67 -13.65
N LYS A 167 25.61 -15.11 -13.80
CA LYS A 167 25.05 -16.30 -13.13
C LYS A 167 25.23 -17.59 -13.92
N ARG A 168 25.36 -17.50 -15.25
CA ARG A 168 25.57 -18.65 -16.14
C ARG A 168 26.82 -18.42 -17.00
N PRO A 169 28.02 -18.50 -16.41
CA PRO A 169 29.27 -18.21 -17.13
C PRO A 169 29.57 -19.20 -18.26
N ARG A 170 28.95 -20.39 -18.26
CA ARG A 170 29.08 -21.41 -19.31
C ARG A 170 27.96 -21.36 -20.36
N MET A 171 27.12 -20.33 -20.34
CA MET A 171 26.08 -20.18 -21.35
C MET A 171 26.71 -19.79 -22.68
N ALA A 172 26.65 -20.70 -23.64
CA ALA A 172 27.02 -20.43 -25.02
C ALA A 172 25.80 -19.86 -25.77
N ALA A 173 26.02 -18.85 -26.60
CA ALA A 173 25.04 -18.39 -27.57
C ALA A 173 25.31 -19.11 -28.90
N ASP A 174 24.38 -19.95 -29.34
CA ASP A 174 24.61 -20.89 -30.46
C ASP A 174 24.45 -20.23 -31.85
N MET A 175 23.58 -19.21 -31.96
CA MET A 175 23.20 -18.63 -33.27
C MET A 175 23.15 -17.10 -33.33
N TYR A 176 23.54 -16.40 -32.27
CA TYR A 176 23.40 -14.95 -32.23
C TYR A 176 24.62 -14.30 -31.59
N ALA A 177 25.13 -13.26 -32.26
CA ALA A 177 26.14 -12.35 -31.73
C ALA A 177 25.58 -11.50 -30.58
N TYR A 178 25.17 -12.12 -29.47
CA TYR A 178 24.51 -11.45 -28.34
C TYR A 178 25.47 -11.01 -27.23
N ALA A 179 26.72 -11.46 -27.25
CA ALA A 179 27.65 -11.17 -26.17
C ALA A 179 28.18 -9.73 -26.29
N GLY A 180 27.37 -8.77 -25.82
CA GLY A 180 27.79 -7.37 -25.65
C GLY A 180 27.19 -6.38 -26.65
N ASP A 181 26.61 -6.83 -27.76
CA ASP A 181 26.03 -5.92 -28.76
C ASP A 181 24.79 -5.19 -28.19
N ALA A 182 24.82 -3.85 -28.24
CA ALA A 182 23.72 -3.00 -27.80
C ALA A 182 22.54 -3.02 -28.80
N THR A 183 22.79 -3.39 -30.06
CA THR A 183 21.81 -3.39 -31.17
C THR A 183 20.58 -4.24 -30.86
N PHE A 184 20.75 -5.33 -30.10
CA PHE A 184 19.67 -6.27 -29.78
C PHE A 184 19.03 -6.04 -28.40
N ARG A 185 19.33 -4.93 -27.73
CA ARG A 185 18.78 -4.60 -26.40
C ARG A 185 17.55 -3.70 -26.52
N ALA A 186 16.52 -4.22 -27.17
CA ALA A 186 15.28 -3.48 -27.44
C ALA A 186 14.65 -2.91 -26.16
N ALA A 187 14.65 -3.67 -25.05
CA ALA A 187 14.13 -3.19 -23.77
C ALA A 187 14.94 -2.02 -23.19
N GLU A 188 16.27 -2.04 -23.31
CA GLU A 188 17.14 -0.94 -22.89
C GLU A 188 16.89 0.31 -23.76
N LYS A 189 16.81 0.12 -25.09
CA LYS A 189 16.50 1.19 -26.04
C LYS A 189 15.09 1.79 -25.84
N ALA A 190 14.14 0.98 -25.40
CA ALA A 190 12.79 1.40 -25.06
C ALA A 190 12.70 2.07 -23.67
N GLY A 191 13.81 2.23 -22.94
CA GLY A 191 13.83 2.85 -21.62
C GLY A 191 13.18 2.00 -20.52
N ASN A 192 13.11 0.68 -20.70
CA ASN A 192 12.54 -0.20 -19.70
C ASN A 192 13.37 -0.16 -18.41
N ILE A 193 12.75 0.26 -17.30
CA ILE A 193 13.40 0.41 -16.00
C ILE A 193 14.01 -0.88 -15.47
N ILE A 194 13.44 -2.04 -15.79
CA ILE A 194 13.97 -3.36 -15.40
C ILE A 194 15.22 -3.69 -16.22
N ALA A 195 15.27 -3.27 -17.49
CA ALA A 195 16.43 -3.48 -18.36
C ALA A 195 17.54 -2.42 -18.18
N ASN A 196 17.31 -1.40 -17.33
CA ASN A 196 18.30 -0.36 -17.10
C ASN A 196 19.54 -0.95 -16.37
N ARG A 197 20.68 -0.93 -17.06
CA ARG A 197 21.96 -1.46 -16.57
C ARG A 197 22.76 -0.48 -15.71
N ARG A 198 22.37 0.79 -15.69
CA ARG A 198 23.04 1.89 -14.99
C ARG A 198 22.11 2.50 -13.95
N ARG A 199 21.56 1.65 -13.07
CA ARG A 199 20.72 2.11 -11.97
C ARG A 199 21.57 2.90 -10.99
N ILE A 200 21.03 4.02 -10.51
CA ILE A 200 21.65 4.87 -9.49
C ILE A 200 20.84 4.88 -8.18
N SER A 201 19.64 4.31 -8.19
CA SER A 201 18.74 4.21 -7.04
C SER A 201 17.95 2.90 -7.12
N PRO A 202 17.64 2.25 -5.98
CA PRO A 202 16.74 1.10 -5.95
C PRO A 202 15.26 1.52 -5.95
N VAL A 203 15.02 2.83 -5.90
CA VAL A 203 13.70 3.46 -5.92
C VAL A 203 13.50 4.16 -7.25
N GLU A 204 12.30 4.07 -7.80
CA GLU A 204 11.81 4.90 -8.90
C GLU A 204 10.88 5.99 -8.34
N ASN A 205 11.08 7.23 -8.77
CA ASN A 205 10.13 8.33 -8.54
C ASN A 205 9.18 8.40 -9.74
N LEU A 206 7.90 8.24 -9.49
CA LEU A 206 6.88 8.07 -10.52
C LEU A 206 5.76 9.09 -10.30
N ALA A 207 5.01 9.40 -11.36
CA ALA A 207 3.78 10.16 -11.28
C ALA A 207 2.68 9.54 -12.15
N ALA A 208 1.42 9.79 -11.79
CA ALA A 208 0.27 9.33 -12.54
C ALA A 208 -0.91 10.30 -12.44
N LYS A 209 -1.75 10.25 -13.46
CA LYS A 209 -3.05 10.94 -13.64
C LYS A 209 -4.13 9.92 -14.00
N GLY A 210 -4.24 8.87 -13.19
CA GLY A 210 -5.10 7.71 -13.40
C GLY A 210 -4.40 6.52 -14.05
N PHE A 211 -5.13 5.41 -14.14
CA PHE A 211 -4.62 4.17 -14.72
C PHE A 211 -4.04 4.37 -16.13
N GLY A 212 -2.94 3.67 -16.41
CA GLY A 212 -2.30 3.68 -17.73
C GLY A 212 -1.42 4.92 -18.02
N THR A 213 -1.38 5.90 -17.12
CA THR A 213 -0.57 7.13 -17.30
C THR A 213 0.74 7.14 -16.51
N LEU A 214 1.03 6.07 -15.78
CA LEU A 214 2.20 5.95 -14.91
C LEU A 214 3.49 6.26 -15.68
N THR A 215 4.23 7.25 -15.20
CA THR A 215 5.44 7.74 -15.86
C THR A 215 6.57 7.87 -14.84
N VAL A 216 7.79 7.52 -15.26
CA VAL A 216 9.00 7.74 -14.47
C VAL A 216 9.38 9.22 -14.56
N MET A 217 9.56 9.86 -13.40
CA MET A 217 9.98 11.25 -13.32
C MET A 217 11.48 11.36 -13.56
N HIS A 218 11.91 12.45 -14.20
CA HIS A 218 13.33 12.74 -14.44
C HIS A 218 14.09 12.94 -13.11
N ASP A 219 13.48 13.65 -12.17
CA ASP A 219 14.11 13.96 -10.90
C ASP A 219 13.98 12.78 -9.93
N GLN A 220 15.05 12.50 -9.20
CA GLN A 220 15.12 11.43 -8.20
C GLN A 220 15.43 11.98 -6.80
N PRO A 221 14.47 12.63 -6.12
CA PRO A 221 14.67 13.19 -4.79
C PRO A 221 14.58 12.12 -3.68
N VAL A 222 14.25 10.87 -4.03
CA VAL A 222 13.96 9.82 -3.06
C VAL A 222 15.11 8.82 -3.03
N GLN A 223 15.67 8.66 -1.83
CA GLN A 223 16.60 7.59 -1.52
C GLN A 223 15.84 6.39 -0.97
N GLY A 224 16.40 5.19 -1.12
CA GLY A 224 15.86 4.04 -0.42
C GLY A 224 16.85 2.92 -0.25
N LYS A 225 16.52 2.02 0.67
CA LYS A 225 17.28 0.79 0.94
C LYS A 225 16.31 -0.31 1.35
N GLY A 226 16.37 -1.43 0.65
CA GLY A 226 15.69 -2.67 1.00
C GLY A 226 16.66 -3.67 1.60
N VAL A 227 16.21 -4.37 2.64
CA VAL A 227 16.90 -5.50 3.25
C VAL A 227 15.89 -6.59 3.50
N ARG A 228 16.27 -7.82 3.18
CA ARG A 228 15.51 -9.00 3.58
C ARG A 228 16.06 -9.53 4.90
N HIS A 229 15.17 -9.88 5.82
CA HIS A 229 15.54 -10.59 7.05
C HIS A 229 14.52 -11.69 7.33
N LYS A 230 14.98 -12.94 7.24
CA LYS A 230 14.11 -14.14 7.24
C LYS A 230 13.08 -14.05 6.10
N ASP A 231 11.81 -14.28 6.40
CA ASP A 231 10.70 -14.30 5.43
C ASP A 231 9.99 -12.95 5.33
N ARG A 232 10.75 -11.85 5.45
CA ARG A 232 10.22 -10.49 5.40
C ARG A 232 11.16 -9.56 4.66
N TRP A 233 10.55 -8.69 3.88
CA TRP A 233 11.21 -7.51 3.34
C TRP A 233 11.04 -6.33 4.28
N TYR A 234 12.09 -5.51 4.38
CA TYR A 234 12.10 -4.24 5.08
C TYR A 234 12.69 -3.19 4.15
N VAL A 235 11.91 -2.17 3.84
CA VAL A 235 12.29 -1.11 2.89
C VAL A 235 12.16 0.23 3.57
N VAL A 236 13.21 1.05 3.50
CA VAL A 236 13.16 2.45 3.90
C VAL A 236 13.18 3.35 2.66
N PHE A 237 12.30 4.34 2.65
CA PHE A 237 12.33 5.50 1.76
C PHE A 237 12.72 6.73 2.57
N ARG A 238 13.51 7.63 1.99
CA ARG A 238 13.92 8.90 2.61
C ARG A 238 13.88 10.00 1.56
N ARG A 239 13.33 11.15 1.93
CA ARG A 239 13.44 12.39 1.14
C ARG A 239 13.32 13.64 2.00
N SER A 240 13.61 14.79 1.40
CA SER A 240 13.33 16.11 1.99
C SER A 240 11.83 16.26 2.31
N VAL A 241 11.50 16.98 3.39
CA VAL A 241 10.11 17.40 3.69
C VAL A 241 9.58 18.41 2.66
N THR A 242 10.47 19.08 1.93
CA THR A 242 10.10 19.96 0.80
C THR A 242 9.90 19.15 -0.49
N GLY A 243 9.27 19.79 -1.49
CA GLY A 243 8.97 19.17 -2.79
C GLY A 243 7.50 18.81 -2.94
N THR A 244 7.20 17.84 -3.81
CA THR A 244 5.82 17.48 -4.18
C THR A 244 5.47 16.04 -3.77
N PRO A 245 4.48 15.85 -2.86
CA PRO A 245 3.89 16.89 -2.00
C PRO A 245 4.90 17.38 -0.95
N ALA A 246 4.59 18.49 -0.28
CA ALA A 246 5.36 18.93 0.87
C ALA A 246 4.85 18.22 2.14
N PHE A 247 5.74 17.71 2.98
CA PHE A 247 5.41 17.11 4.27
C PHE A 247 5.61 18.11 5.41
N LEU A 248 4.78 19.14 5.40
CA LEU A 248 4.84 20.19 6.41
C LEU A 248 4.18 19.73 7.71
N SER A 249 4.82 20.03 8.85
CA SER A 249 4.26 19.80 10.18
C SER A 249 2.86 20.43 10.32
N GLY A 250 2.01 19.83 11.14
CA GLY A 250 0.61 20.22 11.36
C GLY A 250 -0.37 19.59 10.37
N ASN A 251 0.10 19.12 9.22
CA ASN A 251 -0.77 18.62 8.16
C ASN A 251 -1.11 17.13 8.30
N ARG A 252 -2.21 16.76 7.64
CA ARG A 252 -2.62 15.38 7.40
C ARG A 252 -2.67 15.14 5.90
N ILE A 253 -1.98 14.10 5.43
CA ILE A 253 -1.83 13.83 3.99
C ILE A 253 -2.28 12.40 3.69
N PRO A 254 -2.98 12.14 2.57
CA PRO A 254 -3.28 10.77 2.14
C PRO A 254 -2.02 9.98 1.80
N ILE A 255 -1.97 8.72 2.22
CA ILE A 255 -0.96 7.73 1.82
C ILE A 255 -1.63 6.41 1.43
N ALA A 256 -1.21 5.83 0.31
CA ALA A 256 -1.64 4.50 -0.13
C ALA A 256 -0.43 3.64 -0.47
N LEU A 257 -0.64 2.33 -0.49
CA LEU A 257 0.41 1.33 -0.65
C LEU A 257 0.10 0.36 -1.79
N ALA A 258 1.17 -0.13 -2.41
CA ALA A 258 1.12 -1.30 -3.24
C ALA A 258 2.31 -2.22 -2.99
N VAL A 259 2.09 -3.54 -3.07
CA VAL A 259 3.10 -4.58 -2.89
C VAL A 259 2.97 -5.58 -4.03
N TRP A 260 4.11 -6.01 -4.56
CA TRP A 260 4.22 -7.05 -5.57
C TRP A 260 5.07 -8.19 -5.00
N ASP A 261 4.50 -9.40 -4.99
CA ASP A 261 5.23 -10.66 -4.75
C ASP A 261 5.64 -11.26 -6.11
N GLY A 262 6.95 -11.25 -6.39
CA GLY A 262 7.50 -11.66 -7.67
C GLY A 262 7.28 -13.16 -7.95
N GLY A 263 7.36 -13.98 -6.90
CA GLY A 263 7.16 -15.43 -6.95
C GLY A 263 5.73 -15.82 -7.31
N SER A 264 4.77 -14.94 -7.00
CA SER A 264 3.35 -15.05 -7.37
C SER A 264 3.05 -14.39 -8.72
N ARG A 265 4.09 -14.01 -9.47
CA ARG A 265 4.02 -13.36 -10.79
C ARG A 265 3.30 -12.02 -10.75
N GLU A 266 3.33 -11.33 -9.61
CA GLU A 266 2.80 -9.97 -9.50
C GLU A 266 3.73 -8.98 -10.22
N ARG A 267 3.15 -8.12 -11.06
CA ARG A 267 3.82 -7.05 -11.82
C ARG A 267 2.82 -6.07 -12.40
N ASN A 268 3.25 -4.84 -12.65
CA ASN A 268 2.41 -3.77 -13.22
C ASN A 268 1.11 -3.63 -12.39
N GLY A 269 -0.07 -3.72 -13.01
CA GLY A 269 -1.36 -3.65 -12.32
C GLY A 269 -1.72 -4.88 -11.48
N ILE A 270 -1.05 -6.03 -11.66
CA ILE A 270 -1.28 -7.24 -10.87
C ILE A 270 -0.49 -7.11 -9.57
N LYS A 271 -1.15 -6.69 -8.50
CA LYS A 271 -0.51 -6.30 -7.25
C LYS A 271 -1.51 -6.29 -6.09
N SER A 272 -0.99 -6.35 -4.89
CA SER A 272 -1.75 -6.05 -3.68
C SER A 272 -1.79 -4.53 -3.47
N VAL A 273 -2.95 -3.94 -3.18
CA VAL A 273 -3.15 -2.48 -2.99
C VAL A 273 -3.90 -2.17 -1.69
N SER A 274 -3.73 -0.97 -1.15
CA SER A 274 -4.56 -0.43 -0.06
C SER A 274 -5.53 0.66 -0.57
N SER A 275 -6.53 1.01 0.25
CA SER A 275 -7.22 2.30 0.15
C SER A 275 -6.28 3.45 0.55
N TRP A 276 -6.75 4.70 0.46
CA TRP A 276 -6.08 5.79 1.18
C TRP A 276 -6.12 5.56 2.70
N HIS A 277 -5.09 6.06 3.38
CA HIS A 277 -5.01 6.18 4.83
C HIS A 277 -4.46 7.56 5.18
N SER A 278 -4.71 8.02 6.41
CA SER A 278 -4.22 9.34 6.84
C SER A 278 -2.80 9.23 7.39
N LEU A 279 -1.87 10.03 6.86
CA LEU A 279 -0.56 10.30 7.44
C LEU A 279 -0.63 11.57 8.29
N ALA A 280 -0.52 11.43 9.61
CA ALA A 280 -0.40 12.53 10.54
C ALA A 280 1.07 12.96 10.64
N LEU A 281 1.39 14.14 10.12
CA LEU A 281 2.75 14.69 10.21
C LEU A 281 3.03 15.24 11.61
N ALA A 282 4.28 15.62 11.86
CA ALA A 282 4.69 16.14 13.16
C ALA A 282 3.76 17.29 13.56
N ASP A 283 3.35 17.36 14.82
CA ASP A 283 2.44 18.38 15.36
C ASP A 283 1.05 18.44 14.71
N ALA A 284 0.64 17.42 13.94
CA ALA A 284 -0.73 17.29 13.49
C ALA A 284 -1.66 17.15 14.71
N GLY A 285 -2.57 18.11 14.88
CA GLY A 285 -3.58 18.09 15.94
C GLY A 285 -4.49 16.87 15.85
N PRO A 286 -5.34 16.63 16.87
CA PRO A 286 -6.33 15.55 16.80
C PRO A 286 -7.19 15.72 15.54
N ARG A 287 -7.62 14.60 14.96
CA ARG A 287 -8.54 14.65 13.84
C ARG A 287 -9.81 15.41 14.25
N PRO A 288 -10.27 16.40 13.47
CA PRO A 288 -11.52 17.08 13.75
C PRO A 288 -12.66 16.09 13.90
N ALA A 289 -13.60 16.38 14.80
CA ALA A 289 -14.86 15.64 14.86
C ALA A 289 -15.64 15.92 13.57
N GLU A 290 -16.18 14.88 12.96
CA GLU A 290 -16.98 14.95 11.75
C GLU A 290 -18.36 14.37 12.03
N ASP A 291 -19.39 14.95 11.43
CA ASP A 291 -20.70 14.29 11.39
C ASP A 291 -20.67 13.09 10.43
N ALA A 292 -21.76 12.31 10.41
CA ALA A 292 -21.84 11.09 9.62
C ALA A 292 -21.70 11.35 8.10
N VAL A 293 -22.22 12.48 7.60
CA VAL A 293 -22.18 12.83 6.18
C VAL A 293 -20.77 13.26 5.76
N ALA A 294 -20.11 14.09 6.57
CA ALA A 294 -18.72 14.49 6.36
C ALA A 294 -17.78 13.26 6.40
N SER A 295 -17.96 12.38 7.40
CA SER A 295 -17.18 11.14 7.49
C SER A 295 -17.46 10.23 6.28
N GLY A 296 -18.72 10.13 5.86
CA GLY A 296 -19.12 9.38 4.66
C GLY A 296 -18.48 9.90 3.37
N ARG A 297 -18.43 11.23 3.17
CA ARG A 297 -17.71 11.84 2.05
C ARG A 297 -16.23 11.47 2.08
N ARG A 298 -15.62 11.46 3.26
CA ARG A 298 -14.23 11.06 3.44
C ARG A 298 -14.02 9.59 3.06
N HIS A 299 -14.93 8.69 3.43
CA HIS A 299 -14.90 7.29 3.00
C HIS A 299 -15.11 7.13 1.49
N TYR A 300 -15.97 7.93 0.87
CA TYR A 300 -16.19 7.95 -0.58
C TYR A 300 -14.88 8.23 -1.34
N LEU A 301 -14.09 9.19 -0.85
CA LEU A 301 -12.77 9.52 -1.41
C LEU A 301 -11.73 8.44 -1.09
N ARG A 302 -11.69 7.99 0.17
CA ARG A 302 -10.73 7.00 0.64
C ARG A 302 -10.76 5.69 -0.14
N TYR A 303 -11.96 5.20 -0.43
CA TYR A 303 -12.17 3.98 -1.19
C TYR A 303 -12.20 4.20 -2.71
N GLY A 304 -12.08 5.46 -3.17
CA GLY A 304 -12.06 5.79 -4.59
C GLY A 304 -13.39 5.54 -5.29
N CYS A 305 -14.52 5.62 -4.58
CA CYS A 305 -15.85 5.43 -5.17
C CYS A 305 -16.06 6.39 -6.37
N GLY A 306 -15.57 7.62 -6.23
CA GLY A 306 -15.65 8.65 -7.26
C GLY A 306 -14.87 8.37 -8.53
N THR A 307 -13.89 7.46 -8.52
CA THR A 307 -13.15 7.10 -9.74
C THR A 307 -14.07 6.47 -10.80
N CYS A 308 -15.10 5.74 -10.36
CA CYS A 308 -16.10 5.13 -11.24
C CYS A 308 -17.44 5.87 -11.20
N HIS A 309 -17.89 6.28 -10.01
CA HIS A 309 -19.17 6.96 -9.82
C HIS A 309 -19.10 8.49 -9.92
N GLY A 310 -17.97 9.03 -10.37
CA GLY A 310 -17.76 10.46 -10.55
C GLY A 310 -17.59 11.26 -9.25
N PRO A 311 -17.10 12.51 -9.33
CA PRO A 311 -17.04 13.41 -8.19
C PRO A 311 -18.45 13.62 -7.61
N GLU A 312 -18.59 13.44 -6.30
CA GLU A 312 -19.88 13.56 -5.59
C GLU A 312 -21.00 12.66 -6.15
N GLY A 313 -20.65 11.53 -6.75
CA GLY A 313 -21.62 10.55 -7.22
C GLY A 313 -22.32 10.91 -8.54
N ARG A 314 -21.83 11.88 -9.31
CA ARG A 314 -22.47 12.32 -10.57
C ARG A 314 -22.47 11.27 -11.70
N GLY A 315 -21.74 10.18 -11.57
CA GLY A 315 -21.61 9.13 -12.58
C GLY A 315 -20.89 9.60 -13.84
N GLY A 316 -21.22 8.98 -14.98
CA GLY A 316 -20.79 9.45 -16.30
C GLY A 316 -19.50 8.82 -16.84
N VAL A 317 -18.82 7.99 -16.04
CA VAL A 317 -17.65 7.23 -16.52
C VAL A 317 -18.11 6.16 -17.50
N ALA A 318 -17.53 6.15 -18.72
CA ALA A 318 -17.86 5.15 -19.72
C ALA A 318 -17.38 3.75 -19.29
N ASN A 319 -18.26 2.75 -19.43
CA ASN A 319 -17.94 1.34 -19.23
C ASN A 319 -18.35 0.53 -20.46
N PRO A 320 -17.54 0.56 -21.54
CA PRO A 320 -17.84 -0.13 -22.78
C PRO A 320 -18.23 -1.60 -22.57
N ASN A 321 -19.21 -2.07 -23.34
CA ASN A 321 -19.82 -3.39 -23.25
C ASN A 321 -20.58 -3.73 -21.94
N ALA A 322 -20.74 -2.81 -20.99
CA ALA A 322 -21.66 -3.00 -19.86
C ALA A 322 -23.12 -2.75 -20.30
N GLN A 323 -24.08 -3.50 -19.73
CA GLN A 323 -25.51 -3.23 -19.93
C GLN A 323 -25.91 -1.86 -19.39
N THR A 324 -25.34 -1.45 -18.26
CA THR A 324 -25.44 -0.10 -17.72
C THR A 324 -24.20 0.69 -18.12
N ASN A 325 -24.37 1.60 -19.08
CA ASN A 325 -23.32 2.50 -19.57
C ASN A 325 -23.93 3.89 -19.84
N PRO A 326 -23.40 4.97 -19.26
CA PRO A 326 -22.22 5.03 -18.37
C PRO A 326 -22.44 4.35 -17.01
N ILE A 327 -21.37 4.26 -16.20
CA ILE A 327 -21.47 3.87 -14.78
C ILE A 327 -22.49 4.81 -14.11
N PRO A 328 -23.47 4.27 -13.36
CA PRO A 328 -24.59 5.05 -12.88
C PRO A 328 -24.18 6.11 -11.85
N ALA A 329 -24.89 7.23 -11.89
CA ALA A 329 -24.88 8.23 -10.83
C ALA A 329 -25.48 7.65 -9.54
N LEU A 330 -25.05 8.19 -8.41
CA LEU A 330 -25.46 7.79 -7.05
C LEU A 330 -26.40 8.81 -6.41
N GLU A 331 -26.64 9.96 -7.05
CA GLU A 331 -27.47 11.06 -6.54
C GLU A 331 -28.91 10.62 -6.18
N ARG A 332 -29.43 9.56 -6.84
CA ARG A 332 -30.79 9.04 -6.59
C ARG A 332 -30.80 7.65 -5.94
N VAL A 333 -29.70 7.22 -5.32
CA VAL A 333 -29.61 5.86 -4.72
C VAL A 333 -30.69 5.62 -3.66
N LYS A 334 -31.07 6.67 -2.92
CA LYS A 334 -32.08 6.64 -1.86
C LYS A 334 -33.47 6.26 -2.35
N GLU A 335 -33.78 6.47 -3.63
CA GLU A 335 -35.08 6.11 -4.21
C GLU A 335 -35.16 4.62 -4.59
N GLY A 336 -34.03 4.00 -4.90
CA GLY A 336 -33.96 2.64 -5.43
C GLY A 336 -33.45 1.59 -4.44
N PHE A 337 -32.89 2.00 -3.30
CA PHE A 337 -32.28 1.10 -2.34
C PHE A 337 -32.61 1.52 -0.91
N THR A 338 -32.91 0.54 -0.07
CA THR A 338 -32.78 0.67 1.39
C THR A 338 -31.31 0.73 1.79
N LYS A 339 -31.01 1.20 3.02
CA LYS A 339 -29.64 1.24 3.56
C LYS A 339 -28.97 -0.14 3.56
N ASP A 340 -29.72 -1.18 3.93
CA ASP A 340 -29.20 -2.55 3.98
C ASP A 340 -28.88 -3.11 2.58
N GLU A 341 -29.73 -2.80 1.59
CA GLU A 341 -29.52 -3.26 0.22
C GLU A 341 -28.28 -2.59 -0.40
N ILE A 342 -28.09 -1.29 -0.21
CA ILE A 342 -26.89 -0.61 -0.71
C ILE A 342 -25.63 -1.05 0.06
N ALA A 343 -25.72 -1.30 1.36
CA ALA A 343 -24.61 -1.84 2.15
C ALA A 343 -24.13 -3.18 1.56
N LYS A 344 -25.07 -4.06 1.20
CA LYS A 344 -24.74 -5.34 0.58
C LYS A 344 -24.05 -5.17 -0.78
N VAL A 345 -24.52 -4.24 -1.61
CA VAL A 345 -23.86 -3.92 -2.90
C VAL A 345 -22.42 -3.42 -2.67
N ILE A 346 -22.20 -2.55 -1.68
CA ILE A 346 -20.86 -2.05 -1.32
C ILE A 346 -19.95 -3.17 -0.83
N GLN A 347 -20.46 -4.03 0.04
CA GLN A 347 -19.69 -5.13 0.64
C GLN A 347 -19.30 -6.20 -0.37
N ASP A 348 -20.24 -6.64 -1.21
CA ASP A 348 -20.04 -7.73 -2.17
C ASP A 348 -19.47 -7.27 -3.52
N GLY A 349 -19.56 -5.97 -3.82
CA GLY A 349 -19.23 -5.43 -5.13
C GLY A 349 -20.24 -5.84 -6.20
N ARG A 350 -19.97 -5.49 -7.45
CA ARG A 350 -20.88 -5.77 -8.58
C ARG A 350 -20.11 -5.90 -9.89
N GLU A 351 -20.30 -7.03 -10.55
CA GLU A 351 -19.85 -7.26 -11.92
C GLU A 351 -20.98 -6.84 -12.90
N PRO A 352 -20.73 -5.93 -13.84
CA PRO A 352 -21.73 -5.54 -14.82
C PRO A 352 -21.98 -6.66 -15.84
N ALA A 353 -23.24 -6.94 -16.13
CA ALA A 353 -23.60 -7.85 -17.22
C ALA A 353 -23.14 -7.27 -18.57
N ARG A 354 -22.73 -8.16 -19.49
CA ARG A 354 -22.31 -7.78 -20.84
C ARG A 354 -23.52 -7.39 -21.70
N LYS A 355 -23.36 -6.35 -22.51
CA LYS A 355 -24.33 -5.98 -23.55
C LYS A 355 -24.18 -6.90 -24.77
N ASP A 356 -22.96 -7.12 -25.22
CA ASP A 356 -22.57 -8.12 -26.23
C ASP A 356 -21.81 -9.26 -25.54
N PRO A 357 -22.39 -10.48 -25.46
CA PRO A 357 -21.73 -11.65 -24.87
C PRO A 357 -20.41 -12.04 -25.55
N ASN A 358 -20.29 -11.77 -26.86
CA ASN A 358 -19.12 -12.11 -27.68
C ASN A 358 -18.04 -11.01 -27.65
N GLY A 359 -18.38 -9.83 -27.14
CA GLY A 359 -17.46 -8.71 -26.97
C GLY A 359 -16.49 -8.89 -25.79
N PRO A 360 -15.44 -8.04 -25.70
CA PRO A 360 -14.55 -8.02 -24.54
C PRO A 360 -15.33 -7.70 -23.25
N PRO A 361 -14.93 -8.23 -22.09
CA PRO A 361 -15.58 -7.88 -20.83
C PRO A 361 -15.53 -6.36 -20.57
N PRO A 362 -16.53 -5.80 -19.86
CA PRO A 362 -16.48 -4.43 -19.39
C PRO A 362 -15.17 -4.17 -18.62
N PRO A 363 -14.47 -3.06 -18.91
CA PRO A 363 -13.18 -2.78 -18.27
C PRO A 363 -13.33 -2.49 -16.78
N TYR A 364 -14.48 -2.01 -16.32
CA TYR A 364 -14.69 -1.64 -14.92
C TYR A 364 -15.77 -2.47 -14.26
N LYS A 365 -15.52 -2.80 -12.99
CA LYS A 365 -16.46 -3.43 -12.07
C LYS A 365 -16.33 -2.81 -10.70
N MET A 366 -17.39 -2.93 -9.90
CA MET A 366 -17.37 -2.47 -8.53
C MET A 366 -16.70 -3.51 -7.64
N ASN A 367 -15.62 -3.12 -6.95
CA ASN A 367 -14.92 -3.99 -6.02
C ASN A 367 -15.81 -4.40 -4.84
N ALA A 368 -15.51 -5.57 -4.28
CA ALA A 368 -16.01 -5.97 -2.97
C ALA A 368 -15.17 -5.29 -1.88
N TRP A 369 -15.81 -4.54 -0.98
CA TRP A 369 -15.12 -3.82 0.09
C TRP A 369 -15.13 -4.55 1.45
N LYS A 370 -15.90 -5.64 1.57
CA LYS A 370 -16.08 -6.38 2.85
C LYS A 370 -14.81 -6.88 3.53
N SER A 371 -13.70 -7.03 2.80
CA SER A 371 -12.43 -7.47 3.37
C SER A 371 -11.64 -6.33 4.03
N ILE A 372 -11.95 -5.07 3.73
CA ILE A 372 -11.16 -3.91 4.18
C ILE A 372 -11.99 -2.71 4.65
N MET A 373 -13.32 -2.78 4.62
CA MET A 373 -14.23 -1.73 5.12
C MET A 373 -15.03 -2.30 6.29
N ASP A 374 -15.05 -1.58 7.41
CA ASP A 374 -15.88 -1.96 8.56
C ASP A 374 -17.31 -1.42 8.47
N ALA A 375 -18.19 -1.91 9.35
CA ALA A 375 -19.60 -1.54 9.35
C ALA A 375 -19.81 -0.04 9.60
N SER A 376 -19.04 0.56 10.51
CA SER A 376 -19.18 1.99 10.83
C SER A 376 -18.80 2.90 9.67
N GLU A 377 -17.77 2.51 8.90
CA GLU A 377 -17.39 3.23 7.69
C GLU A 377 -18.42 3.06 6.57
N SER A 378 -18.97 1.85 6.43
CA SER A 378 -20.05 1.56 5.48
C SER A 378 -21.29 2.39 5.81
N ASP A 379 -21.69 2.44 7.08
CA ASP A 379 -22.86 3.21 7.53
C ASP A 379 -22.68 4.71 7.25
N ALA A 380 -21.52 5.28 7.61
CA ALA A 380 -21.21 6.67 7.32
C ALA A 380 -21.20 6.95 5.80
N LEU A 381 -20.59 6.07 5.00
CA LEU A 381 -20.60 6.18 3.54
C LEU A 381 -22.04 6.20 3.00
N ILE A 382 -22.92 5.34 3.52
CA ILE A 382 -24.34 5.30 3.11
C ILE A 382 -25.07 6.58 3.50
N GLU A 383 -24.82 7.15 4.68
CA GLU A 383 -25.38 8.47 5.04
C GLU A 383 -24.97 9.54 4.03
N TYR A 384 -23.70 9.56 3.62
CA TYR A 384 -23.24 10.47 2.58
C TYR A 384 -23.95 10.21 1.24
N LEU A 385 -24.03 8.96 0.79
CA LEU A 385 -24.71 8.64 -0.48
C LEU A 385 -26.18 9.04 -0.47
N PHE A 386 -26.87 8.89 0.67
CA PHE A 386 -28.27 9.27 0.82
C PHE A 386 -28.45 10.80 0.89
N SER A 387 -27.41 11.51 1.35
CA SER A 387 -27.40 12.98 1.38
C SER A 387 -27.19 13.63 0.01
N LEU A 388 -26.72 12.87 -1.00
CA LEU A 388 -26.54 13.38 -2.38
C LEU A 388 -27.86 13.69 -3.09
N MET A 389 -28.95 13.07 -2.66
CA MET A 389 -30.27 13.33 -3.21
C MET A 389 -30.72 14.73 -2.80
N LYS A 390 -30.79 15.64 -3.76
CA LYS A 390 -31.44 16.94 -3.55
C LYS A 390 -32.91 16.68 -3.29
N GLU A 391 -33.46 17.30 -2.24
CA GLU A 391 -34.92 17.35 -2.10
C GLU A 391 -35.48 18.04 -3.35
N ASP A 392 -36.50 17.44 -3.95
CA ASP A 392 -37.21 18.08 -5.05
C ASP A 392 -37.66 19.45 -4.53
N ALA A 393 -37.07 20.53 -5.07
CA ALA A 393 -37.62 21.86 -4.91
C ALA A 393 -39.06 21.74 -5.41
N GLY A 394 -40.00 21.78 -4.47
CA GLY A 394 -41.37 21.28 -4.65
C GLY A 394 -41.88 21.63 -6.04
N SER A 395 -42.28 20.61 -6.79
CA SER A 395 -43.04 20.85 -8.00
C SER A 395 -44.32 21.56 -7.58
N GLU A 396 -44.34 22.88 -7.75
CA GLU A 396 -45.57 23.67 -7.81
C GLU A 396 -46.35 23.13 -9.02
N TRP A 397 -47.27 22.21 -8.75
CA TRP A 397 -48.35 21.83 -9.65
C TRP A 397 -49.60 22.62 -9.30
#